data_AF-A0A1X6Y467-F1
#
_entry.id   AF-A0A1X6Y467-F1
#
_cell.length_a   1.000
_cell.length_b   1.000
_cell.length_c   1.000
_cell.angle_alpha   90.00
_cell.angle_beta   90.00
_cell.angle_gamma   90.00
#
_symmetry.space_group_name_H-M   'P 1'
#
loop_
_entity.id
_entity.type
_entity.pdbx_description
1 polymer ?
#
loop_
_entity_poly.entity_id
_entity_poly.type
_entity_poly.pdbx_seq_one_letter_code
_entity_poly.pdbx_strand_id
1 'polypeptide(L)'
;MMSAAEKSKTKPDLTMVRDPASIWPDPFECPDYPLTVAGERLTGAYSRAQAEQKLRTLSKQMNGNHSLHKPSEHERSAALSTHFKQQRGHGPARPLMNALGFTDMAPTQQGKLIAQAVHLRGYLRKLEARDAEREKAAQERREHKARSKLERYSSYVDGLEAEADELLARAERYRQFLADKAAYHRVMDLRTEIDATHREAATAAAELGEPSPDRPAWIDKLTAFAD
;
A
#
# COMPACT_ATOMS: atom_id res chain seq x y z
N MET A 1 -35.95 27.56 10.91
CA MET A 1 -36.20 27.76 12.36
C MET A 1 -37.62 27.30 12.63
N MET A 2 -37.82 26.23 13.40
CA MET A 2 -39.17 25.72 13.74
C MET A 2 -39.80 26.58 14.84
N SER A 3 -41.12 26.78 14.78
CA SER A 3 -41.84 27.67 15.71
C SER A 3 -41.91 27.08 17.12
N ALA A 4 -42.08 27.94 18.13
CA ALA A 4 -42.17 27.52 19.54
C ALA A 4 -43.35 26.56 19.83
N ALA A 5 -44.37 26.52 18.97
CA ALA A 5 -45.52 25.63 19.10
C ALA A 5 -45.25 24.20 18.58
N GLU A 6 -44.27 23.99 17.70
CA GLU A 6 -43.88 22.66 17.21
C GLU A 6 -42.98 21.90 18.20
N LYS A 7 -42.29 22.63 19.09
CA LYS A 7 -41.44 22.04 20.13
C LYS A 7 -42.22 21.20 21.16
N SER A 8 -43.55 21.33 21.24
CA SER A 8 -44.36 20.55 22.18
C SER A 8 -44.65 19.12 21.72
N LYS A 9 -44.25 18.73 20.49
CA LYS A 9 -44.54 17.39 19.93
C LYS A 9 -43.32 16.47 19.80
N THR A 10 -42.11 16.96 20.09
CA THR A 10 -40.88 16.15 20.01
C THR A 10 -40.22 15.99 21.38
N LYS A 11 -39.70 14.80 21.68
CA LYS A 11 -39.02 14.47 22.95
C LYS A 11 -37.50 14.54 22.77
N PRO A 12 -36.73 15.03 23.75
CA PRO A 12 -35.27 14.99 23.66
C PRO A 12 -34.78 13.53 23.57
N ASP A 13 -33.86 13.25 22.64
CA ASP A 13 -33.25 11.93 22.50
C ASP A 13 -32.30 11.65 23.66
N LEU A 14 -32.68 10.73 24.55
CA LEU A 14 -31.88 10.37 25.71
C LEU A 14 -30.55 9.67 25.37
N THR A 15 -30.39 9.14 24.15
CA THR A 15 -29.10 8.59 23.68
C THR A 15 -28.04 9.67 23.41
N MET A 16 -28.47 10.93 23.31
CA MET A 16 -27.64 12.09 22.98
C MET A 16 -27.37 13.02 24.18
N VAL A 17 -27.70 12.59 25.40
CA VAL A 17 -27.52 13.39 26.63
C VAL A 17 -26.06 13.79 26.85
N ARG A 18 -25.14 12.88 26.54
CA ARG A 18 -23.68 13.10 26.58
C ARG A 18 -23.10 12.85 25.19
N ASP A 19 -22.09 13.64 24.84
CA ASP A 19 -21.35 13.46 23.61
C ASP A 19 -20.09 12.61 23.88
N PRO A 20 -19.92 11.44 23.25
CA PRO A 20 -18.72 10.64 23.41
C PRO A 20 -17.44 11.41 23.08
N ALA A 21 -17.48 12.39 22.15
CA ALA A 21 -16.31 13.19 21.80
C ALA A 21 -15.82 14.09 22.95
N SER A 22 -16.72 14.46 23.87
CA SER A 22 -16.36 15.22 25.07
C SER A 22 -15.75 14.35 26.18
N ILE A 23 -15.90 13.03 26.08
CA ILE A 23 -15.43 12.06 27.08
C ILE A 23 -14.14 11.40 26.59
N TRP A 24 -14.13 10.97 25.33
CA TRP A 24 -12.99 10.41 24.61
C TRP A 24 -12.75 11.25 23.36
N PRO A 25 -11.91 12.31 23.45
CA PRO A 25 -11.51 13.11 22.30
C PRO A 25 -10.88 12.22 21.24
N ASP A 26 -9.93 11.37 21.65
CA ASP A 26 -9.42 10.27 20.84
C ASP A 26 -10.42 9.08 20.86
N PRO A 27 -10.96 8.66 19.69
CA PRO A 27 -11.84 7.49 19.62
C PRO A 27 -11.24 6.19 20.19
N PHE A 28 -9.92 6.03 20.18
CA PHE A 28 -9.26 4.81 20.65
C PHE A 28 -9.25 4.66 22.17
N GLU A 29 -9.37 5.76 22.91
CA GLU A 29 -9.47 5.79 24.36
C GLU A 29 -10.81 5.24 24.87
N CYS A 30 -11.83 5.19 24.00
CA CYS A 30 -13.09 4.54 24.34
C CYS A 30 -12.84 3.05 24.65
N PRO A 31 -13.27 2.53 25.82
CA PRO A 31 -13.21 1.10 26.11
C PRO A 31 -13.96 0.28 25.05
N ASP A 32 -13.55 -0.97 24.84
CA ASP A 32 -14.28 -1.86 23.95
C ASP A 32 -15.68 -2.19 24.49
N TYR A 33 -16.64 -2.38 23.58
CA TYR A 33 -17.99 -2.80 23.92
C TYR A 33 -18.16 -4.32 23.70
N PRO A 34 -18.81 -5.03 24.63
CA PRO A 34 -19.31 -4.57 25.93
C PRO A 34 -18.18 -4.38 26.95
N LEU A 35 -18.39 -3.49 27.94
CA LEU A 35 -17.49 -3.36 29.09
C LEU A 35 -17.49 -4.67 29.88
N THR A 36 -16.39 -5.41 29.82
CA THR A 36 -16.16 -6.60 30.65
C THR A 36 -15.47 -6.21 31.94
N VAL A 37 -15.88 -6.82 33.05
CA VAL A 37 -15.11 -6.76 34.31
C VAL A 37 -13.93 -7.74 34.17
N ALA A 38 -12.80 -7.43 34.82
CA ALA A 38 -11.62 -8.29 34.82
C ALA A 38 -12.01 -9.74 35.19
N GLY A 39 -11.82 -10.67 34.24
CA GLY A 39 -12.16 -12.10 34.39
C GLY A 39 -13.28 -12.60 33.47
N GLU A 40 -14.14 -11.71 32.95
CA GLU A 40 -15.18 -12.10 31.99
C GLU A 40 -14.67 -12.01 30.56
N ARG A 41 -14.41 -13.16 29.93
CA ARG A 41 -14.18 -13.25 28.49
C ARG A 41 -15.52 -13.34 27.78
N LEU A 42 -16.08 -12.20 27.37
CA LEU A 42 -17.15 -12.22 26.38
C LEU A 42 -16.57 -12.62 25.02
N THR A 43 -17.28 -13.51 24.33
CA THR A 43 -16.91 -14.06 23.03
C THR A 43 -17.00 -12.97 21.95
N GLY A 44 -15.89 -12.28 21.74
CA GLY A 44 -15.68 -11.39 20.60
C GLY A 44 -16.15 -9.95 20.79
N ALA A 45 -15.41 -9.03 20.17
CA ALA A 45 -15.79 -7.64 20.04
C ALA A 45 -17.08 -7.52 19.20
N TYR A 46 -18.00 -6.64 19.58
CA TYR A 46 -19.23 -6.41 18.81
C TYR A 46 -18.91 -5.85 17.43
N SER A 47 -19.55 -6.38 16.39
CA SER A 47 -19.47 -5.79 15.06
C SER A 47 -20.18 -4.43 15.03
N ARG A 48 -19.82 -3.58 14.06
CA ARG A 48 -20.50 -2.28 13.82
C ARG A 48 -22.01 -2.45 13.72
N ALA A 49 -22.48 -3.42 12.94
CA ALA A 49 -23.91 -3.69 12.76
C ALA A 49 -24.59 -4.12 14.08
N GLN A 50 -23.92 -4.91 14.91
CA GLN A 50 -24.44 -5.31 16.23
C GLN A 50 -24.50 -4.11 17.20
N ALA A 51 -23.47 -3.27 17.22
CA ALA A 51 -23.43 -2.06 18.04
C ALA A 51 -24.52 -1.05 17.61
N GLU A 52 -24.70 -0.82 16.32
CA GLU A 52 -25.77 0.03 15.78
C GLU A 52 -27.17 -0.54 16.11
N GLN A 53 -27.35 -1.85 15.95
CA GLN A 53 -28.62 -2.49 16.30
C GLN A 53 -28.92 -2.36 17.79
N LYS A 54 -27.92 -2.55 18.65
CA LYS A 54 -28.06 -2.37 20.09
C LYS A 54 -28.40 -0.93 20.45
N LEU A 55 -27.75 0.05 19.81
CA LEU A 55 -28.07 1.47 20.00
C LEU A 55 -29.51 1.81 19.58
N ARG A 56 -30.00 1.24 18.46
CA ARG A 56 -31.40 1.38 18.05
C ARG A 56 -32.36 0.78 19.09
N THR A 57 -32.05 -0.39 19.63
CA THR A 57 -32.85 -1.02 20.69
C THR A 57 -32.87 -0.16 21.96
N LEU A 58 -31.72 0.37 22.40
CA LEU A 58 -31.65 1.27 23.55
C LEU A 58 -32.43 2.56 23.32
N SER A 59 -32.36 3.14 22.13
CA SER A 59 -33.15 4.32 21.77
C SER A 59 -34.64 4.05 21.89
N LYS A 60 -35.14 2.93 21.35
CA LYS A 60 -36.55 2.53 21.50
C LYS A 60 -36.94 2.28 22.96
N GLN A 61 -36.07 1.65 23.75
CA GLN A 61 -36.33 1.39 25.17
C GLN A 61 -36.40 2.68 25.99
N MET A 62 -35.52 3.64 25.73
CA MET A 62 -35.45 4.89 26.49
C MET A 62 -36.47 5.94 26.05
N ASN A 63 -36.67 6.05 24.73
CA ASN A 63 -37.40 7.13 24.12
C ASN A 63 -38.80 6.72 23.63
N GLY A 64 -39.12 5.42 23.57
CA GLY A 64 -40.38 4.95 22.99
C GLY A 64 -40.50 5.25 21.49
N ASN A 65 -41.74 5.39 21.01
CA ASN A 65 -42.05 5.70 19.60
C ASN A 65 -42.29 7.21 19.37
N HIS A 66 -41.68 8.08 20.18
CA HIS A 66 -41.83 9.52 20.02
C HIS A 66 -40.94 10.06 18.89
N SER A 67 -41.35 11.18 18.28
CA SER A 67 -40.46 11.94 17.41
C SER A 67 -39.37 12.59 18.27
N LEU A 68 -38.11 12.38 17.91
CA LEU A 68 -36.97 12.77 18.74
C LEU A 68 -36.23 13.98 18.18
N HIS A 69 -35.77 14.86 19.07
CA HIS A 69 -34.86 15.96 18.72
C HIS A 69 -33.54 15.85 19.50
N LYS A 70 -32.49 16.46 18.97
CA LYS A 70 -31.20 16.58 19.68
C LYS A 70 -31.40 17.42 20.95
N PRO A 71 -31.09 16.89 22.15
CA PRO A 71 -31.28 17.63 23.39
C PRO A 71 -30.45 18.92 23.43
N SER A 72 -31.09 20.02 23.81
CA SER A 72 -30.46 21.27 24.19
C SER A 72 -29.64 21.12 25.49
N GLU A 73 -28.77 22.08 25.80
CA GLU A 73 -27.95 22.03 27.00
C GLU A 73 -28.78 21.94 28.29
N HIS A 74 -29.86 22.70 28.39
CA HIS A 74 -30.78 22.64 29.53
C HIS A 74 -31.44 21.26 29.66
N GLU A 75 -31.89 20.65 28.55
CA GLU A 75 -32.49 19.31 28.56
C GLU A 75 -31.47 18.22 28.93
N ARG A 76 -30.21 18.37 28.52
CA ARG A 76 -29.12 17.46 28.93
C ARG A 76 -28.89 17.54 30.43
N SER A 77 -28.76 18.74 30.97
CA SER A 77 -28.58 18.97 32.40
C SER A 77 -29.76 18.42 33.21
N ALA A 78 -30.99 18.68 32.77
CA ALA A 78 -32.18 18.12 33.40
C ALA A 78 -32.19 16.58 33.36
N ALA A 79 -31.92 15.96 32.20
CA ALA A 79 -31.85 14.52 32.06
C ALA A 79 -30.75 13.88 32.94
N LEU A 80 -29.59 14.53 33.06
CA LEU A 80 -28.52 14.10 33.95
C LEU A 80 -28.99 14.15 35.41
N SER A 81 -29.57 15.26 35.87
CA SER A 81 -30.08 15.39 37.24
C SER A 81 -31.21 14.41 37.56
N THR A 82 -32.08 14.10 36.59
CA THR A 82 -33.18 13.14 36.78
C THR A 82 -32.69 11.70 36.86
N HIS A 83 -31.76 11.30 35.99
CA HIS A 83 -31.40 9.90 35.80
C HIS A 83 -30.11 9.48 36.49
N PHE A 84 -29.34 10.43 37.02
CA PHE A 84 -28.09 10.19 37.73
C PHE A 84 -28.12 10.92 39.08
N LYS A 85 -27.89 10.19 40.16
CA LYS A 85 -27.79 10.75 41.52
C LYS A 85 -26.32 10.97 41.86
N GLN A 86 -26.00 12.08 42.53
CA GLN A 86 -24.66 12.26 43.09
C GLN A 86 -24.40 11.18 44.14
N GLN A 87 -23.30 10.43 43.98
CA GLN A 87 -22.92 9.39 44.93
C GLN A 87 -21.70 9.87 45.75
N ARG A 88 -21.91 10.12 47.04
CA ARG A 88 -20.81 10.36 47.99
C ARG A 88 -20.33 9.01 48.53
N GLY A 89 -19.24 8.44 47.97
CA GLY A 89 -18.60 7.21 48.48
C GLY A 89 -18.05 6.26 47.39
N HIS A 90 -17.34 5.19 47.80
CA HIS A 90 -16.83 4.13 46.90
C HIS A 90 -17.85 2.99 46.77
N GLY A 91 -18.64 2.98 45.69
CA GLY A 91 -19.49 1.85 45.30
C GLY A 91 -18.87 1.01 44.17
N PRO A 92 -19.26 -0.27 44.02
CA PRO A 92 -18.67 -1.19 43.04
C PRO A 92 -18.90 -0.78 41.57
N ALA A 93 -19.94 0.01 41.27
CA ALA A 93 -20.22 0.51 39.91
C ALA A 93 -19.38 1.74 39.51
N ARG A 94 -18.61 2.33 40.44
CA ARG A 94 -17.92 3.62 40.25
C ARG A 94 -16.83 3.59 39.17
N PRO A 95 -15.96 2.56 39.08
CA PRO A 95 -14.92 2.52 38.04
C PRO A 95 -15.51 2.53 36.61
N LEU A 96 -16.59 1.79 36.40
CA LEU A 96 -17.24 1.68 35.09
C LEU A 96 -17.95 2.97 34.69
N MET A 97 -18.67 3.62 35.61
CA MET A 97 -19.34 4.89 35.33
C MET A 97 -18.34 6.04 35.12
N ASN A 98 -17.23 6.04 35.86
CA ASN A 98 -16.13 7.00 35.67
C ASN A 98 -15.51 6.84 34.27
N ALA A 99 -15.23 5.61 33.83
CA ALA A 99 -14.71 5.34 32.49
C ALA A 99 -15.64 5.84 31.37
N LEU A 100 -16.95 5.89 31.63
CA LEU A 100 -17.98 6.39 30.72
C LEU A 100 -18.25 7.90 30.84
N GLY A 101 -17.46 8.65 31.61
CA GLY A 101 -17.61 10.11 31.76
C GLY A 101 -18.74 10.55 32.69
N PHE A 102 -19.27 9.63 33.51
CA PHE A 102 -20.27 9.89 34.55
C PHE A 102 -19.62 9.83 35.93
N THR A 103 -18.58 10.65 36.12
CA THR A 103 -17.79 10.69 37.35
C THR A 103 -18.66 11.01 38.56
N ASP A 104 -18.54 10.20 39.61
CA ASP A 104 -19.27 10.35 40.88
C ASP A 104 -20.80 10.35 40.77
N MET A 105 -21.32 9.76 39.69
CA MET A 105 -22.73 9.62 39.42
C MET A 105 -23.20 8.17 39.56
N ALA A 106 -24.20 7.94 40.40
CA ALA A 106 -24.94 6.68 40.47
C ALA A 106 -26.09 6.69 39.44
N PRO A 107 -26.09 5.81 38.44
CA PRO A 107 -27.17 5.75 37.46
C PRO A 107 -28.42 5.09 38.06
N THR A 108 -29.58 5.65 37.75
CA THR A 108 -30.87 4.92 37.82
C THR A 108 -30.92 3.82 36.75
N GLN A 109 -31.99 3.00 36.71
CA GLN A 109 -32.14 2.03 35.60
C GLN A 109 -32.11 2.71 34.23
N GLN A 110 -32.79 3.85 34.09
CA GLN A 110 -32.72 4.67 32.87
C GLN A 110 -31.33 5.25 32.65
N GLY A 111 -30.66 5.71 33.71
CA GLY A 111 -29.28 6.21 33.64
C GLY A 111 -28.28 5.16 33.12
N LYS A 112 -28.49 3.87 33.44
CA LYS A 112 -27.67 2.78 32.90
C LYS A 112 -27.83 2.66 31.38
N LEU A 113 -29.05 2.78 30.86
CA LEU A 113 -29.31 2.76 29.42
C LEU A 113 -28.67 3.97 28.72
N ILE A 114 -28.73 5.15 29.34
CA ILE A 114 -28.07 6.37 28.84
C ILE A 114 -26.55 6.16 28.77
N ALA A 115 -25.93 5.65 29.85
CA ALA A 115 -24.50 5.40 29.87
C ALA A 115 -24.08 4.34 28.84
N GLN A 116 -24.86 3.29 28.66
CA GLN A 116 -24.64 2.29 27.61
C GLN A 116 -24.76 2.89 26.20
N ALA A 117 -25.72 3.79 25.96
CA ALA A 117 -25.86 4.46 24.67
C ALA A 117 -24.67 5.38 24.37
N VAL A 118 -24.16 6.11 25.37
CA VAL A 118 -22.93 6.92 25.23
C VAL A 118 -21.74 6.02 24.90
N HIS A 119 -21.59 4.90 25.61
CA HIS A 119 -20.51 3.94 25.33
C HIS A 119 -20.59 3.38 23.91
N LEU A 120 -21.77 2.91 23.47
CA LEU A 120 -21.96 2.39 22.12
C LEU A 120 -21.66 3.43 21.04
N ARG A 121 -22.04 4.68 21.25
CA ARG A 121 -21.70 5.77 20.31
C ARG A 121 -20.19 6.06 20.30
N GLY A 122 -19.51 6.00 21.45
CA GLY A 122 -18.05 6.09 21.53
C GLY A 122 -17.36 4.91 20.82
N TYR A 123 -17.87 3.69 21.03
CA TYR A 123 -17.37 2.49 20.39
C TYR A 123 -17.56 2.51 18.87
N LEU A 124 -18.70 3.02 18.38
CA LEU A 124 -18.92 3.23 16.94
C LEU A 124 -17.91 4.23 16.35
N ARG A 125 -17.61 5.34 17.05
CA ARG A 125 -16.52 6.25 16.65
C ARG A 125 -15.17 5.55 16.59
N LYS A 126 -14.88 4.67 17.56
CA LYS A 126 -13.66 3.86 17.59
C LYS A 126 -13.57 2.92 16.40
N LEU A 127 -14.68 2.24 16.05
CA LEU A 127 -14.73 1.37 14.88
C LEU A 127 -14.54 2.16 13.58
N GLU A 128 -15.15 3.33 13.46
CA GLU A 128 -14.96 4.23 12.31
C GLU A 128 -13.50 4.69 12.16
N ALA A 129 -12.86 5.06 13.27
CA ALA A 129 -11.44 5.42 13.27
C ALA A 129 -10.54 4.23 12.87
N ARG A 130 -10.83 3.02 13.39
CA ARG A 130 -10.14 1.79 13.00
C ARG A 130 -10.27 1.47 11.51
N ASP A 131 -11.46 1.62 10.96
CA ASP A 131 -11.70 1.38 9.54
C ASP A 131 -10.95 2.41 8.67
N ALA A 132 -10.94 3.68 9.07
CA ALA A 132 -10.17 4.73 8.41
C ALA A 132 -8.65 4.48 8.43
N GLU A 133 -8.10 4.05 9.58
CA GLU A 133 -6.68 3.68 9.68
C GLU A 133 -6.33 2.46 8.80
N ARG A 134 -7.21 1.46 8.77
CA ARG A 134 -7.02 0.27 7.92
C ARG A 134 -7.00 0.62 6.45
N GLU A 135 -7.90 1.49 6.01
CA GLU A 135 -7.94 1.96 4.62
C GLU A 135 -6.69 2.78 4.28
N LYS A 136 -6.30 3.71 5.15
CA LYS A 136 -5.06 4.49 4.98
C LYS A 136 -3.84 3.57 4.88
N ALA A 137 -3.69 2.61 5.78
CA ALA A 137 -2.60 1.65 5.76
C ALA A 137 -2.66 0.72 4.52
N ALA A 138 -3.86 0.37 4.04
CA ALA A 138 -4.02 -0.40 2.80
C ALA A 138 -3.57 0.41 1.58
N GLN A 139 -3.91 1.69 1.53
CA GLN A 139 -3.49 2.61 0.48
C GLN A 139 -1.97 2.80 0.48
N GLU A 140 -1.37 3.06 1.65
CA GLU A 140 0.09 3.18 1.80
C GLU A 140 0.81 1.90 1.33
N ARG A 141 0.31 0.71 1.70
CA ARG A 141 0.85 -0.57 1.22
C ARG A 141 0.75 -0.71 -0.31
N ARG A 142 -0.37 -0.29 -0.92
CA ARG A 142 -0.56 -0.34 -2.38
C ARG A 142 0.43 0.58 -3.09
N GLU A 143 0.57 1.81 -2.60
CA GLU A 143 1.51 2.81 -3.15
C GLU A 143 2.95 2.35 -3.02
N HIS A 144 3.35 1.85 -1.84
CA HIS A 144 4.68 1.30 -1.62
C HIS A 144 4.99 0.15 -2.59
N LYS A 145 4.04 -0.79 -2.76
CA LYS A 145 4.19 -1.90 -3.70
C LYS A 145 4.30 -1.43 -5.14
N ALA A 146 3.56 -0.40 -5.54
CA ALA A 146 3.63 0.17 -6.89
C ALA A 146 4.99 0.84 -7.14
N ARG A 147 5.47 1.66 -6.20
CA ARG A 147 6.79 2.32 -6.29
C ARG A 147 7.93 1.30 -6.39
N SER A 148 7.95 0.31 -5.51
CA SER A 148 8.96 -0.74 -5.53
C SER A 148 8.97 -1.54 -6.85
N LYS A 149 7.80 -1.77 -7.45
CA LYS A 149 7.72 -2.40 -8.79
C LYS A 149 8.31 -1.53 -9.89
N LEU A 150 8.02 -0.22 -9.88
CA LEU A 150 8.56 0.72 -10.87
C LEU A 150 10.07 0.83 -10.76
N GLU A 151 10.59 0.96 -9.55
CA GLU A 151 12.03 1.01 -9.28
C GLU A 151 12.73 -0.27 -9.76
N ARG A 152 12.18 -1.44 -9.42
CA ARG A 152 12.72 -2.73 -9.87
C ARG A 152 12.71 -2.86 -11.40
N TYR A 153 11.66 -2.38 -12.06
CA TYR A 153 11.57 -2.40 -13.51
C TYR A 153 12.64 -1.49 -14.14
N SER A 154 12.79 -0.26 -13.63
CA SER A 154 13.81 0.68 -14.11
C SER A 154 15.21 0.07 -14.03
N SER A 155 15.62 -0.39 -12.84
CA SER A 155 16.95 -0.98 -12.68
C SER A 155 17.17 -2.25 -13.51
N TYR A 156 16.10 -3.02 -13.78
CA TYR A 156 16.19 -4.18 -14.65
C TYR A 156 16.38 -3.79 -16.11
N VAL A 157 15.65 -2.79 -16.60
CA VAL A 157 15.81 -2.24 -17.96
C VAL A 157 17.21 -1.66 -18.14
N ASP A 158 17.69 -0.86 -17.20
CA ASP A 158 19.05 -0.29 -17.24
C ASP A 158 20.12 -1.40 -17.36
N GLY A 159 19.94 -2.51 -16.63
CA GLY A 159 20.82 -3.67 -16.73
C GLY A 159 20.76 -4.38 -18.08
N LEU A 160 19.56 -4.54 -18.65
CA LEU A 160 19.37 -5.13 -19.98
C LEU A 160 19.91 -4.25 -21.10
N GLU A 161 19.79 -2.93 -21.00
CA GLU A 161 20.36 -1.99 -21.96
C GLU A 161 21.89 -2.06 -21.97
N ALA A 162 22.51 -2.08 -20.78
CA ALA A 162 23.96 -2.26 -20.66
C ALA A 162 24.44 -3.60 -21.25
N GLU A 163 23.72 -4.70 -20.99
CA GLU A 163 24.02 -6.01 -21.57
C GLU A 163 23.86 -5.99 -23.10
N ALA A 164 22.80 -5.35 -23.61
CA ALA A 164 22.57 -5.22 -25.05
C ALA A 164 23.71 -4.45 -25.74
N ASP A 165 24.16 -3.33 -25.15
CA ASP A 165 25.28 -2.55 -25.66
C ASP A 165 26.58 -3.36 -25.71
N GLU A 166 26.87 -4.14 -24.66
CA GLU A 166 28.01 -5.05 -24.66
C GLU A 166 27.93 -6.10 -25.75
N LEU A 167 26.75 -6.71 -25.94
CA LEU A 167 26.53 -7.73 -26.96
C LEU A 167 26.65 -7.16 -28.38
N LEU A 168 26.12 -5.96 -28.63
CA LEU A 168 26.27 -5.25 -29.89
C LEU A 168 27.74 -4.96 -30.19
N ALA A 169 28.50 -4.47 -29.21
CA ALA A 169 29.93 -4.22 -29.36
C ALA A 169 30.72 -5.52 -29.64
N ARG A 170 30.35 -6.64 -29.01
CA ARG A 170 30.96 -7.96 -29.29
C ARG A 170 30.61 -8.46 -30.68
N ALA A 171 29.36 -8.28 -31.12
CA ALA A 171 28.90 -8.67 -32.45
C ALA A 171 29.68 -7.92 -33.54
N GLU A 172 29.94 -6.62 -33.36
CA GLU A 172 30.71 -5.85 -34.34
C GLU A 172 32.17 -6.29 -34.41
N ARG A 173 32.82 -6.52 -33.26
CA ARG A 173 34.18 -7.10 -33.24
C ARG A 173 34.23 -8.47 -33.93
N TYR A 174 33.21 -9.29 -33.74
CA TYR A 174 33.13 -10.60 -34.39
C TYR A 174 32.94 -10.49 -35.91
N ARG A 175 32.13 -9.53 -36.39
CA ARG A 175 32.02 -9.21 -37.83
C ARG A 175 33.36 -8.81 -38.43
N GLN A 176 34.10 -7.94 -37.75
CA GLN A 176 35.44 -7.54 -38.20
C GLN A 176 36.37 -8.76 -38.28
N PHE A 177 36.40 -9.60 -37.24
CA PHE A 177 37.19 -10.83 -37.24
C PHE A 177 36.86 -11.76 -38.41
N LEU A 178 35.57 -11.93 -38.75
CA LEU A 178 35.17 -12.74 -39.90
C LEU A 178 35.64 -12.14 -41.23
N ALA A 179 35.56 -10.82 -41.38
CA ALA A 179 36.06 -10.12 -42.56
C ALA A 179 37.58 -10.25 -42.71
N ASP A 180 38.31 -10.06 -41.60
CA ASP A 180 39.77 -10.21 -41.56
C ASP A 180 40.19 -11.65 -41.88
N LYS A 181 39.49 -12.64 -41.32
CA LYS A 181 39.72 -14.05 -41.61
C LYS A 181 39.47 -14.38 -43.08
N ALA A 182 38.39 -13.86 -43.68
CA ALA A 182 38.11 -14.04 -45.10
C ALA A 182 39.19 -13.40 -45.99
N ALA A 183 39.64 -12.19 -45.64
CA ALA A 183 40.72 -11.51 -46.34
C ALA A 183 42.04 -12.29 -46.25
N TYR A 184 42.38 -12.81 -45.06
CA TYR A 184 43.55 -13.66 -44.86
C TYR A 184 43.52 -14.91 -45.75
N HIS A 185 42.40 -15.65 -45.78
CA HIS A 185 42.26 -16.81 -46.65
C HIS A 185 42.43 -16.43 -48.13
N ARG A 186 41.82 -15.33 -48.57
CA ARG A 186 41.96 -14.88 -49.96
C ARG A 186 43.39 -14.50 -50.33
N VAL A 187 44.16 -13.91 -49.41
CA VAL A 187 45.58 -13.60 -49.63
C VAL A 187 46.40 -14.89 -49.81
N MET A 188 46.13 -15.91 -48.98
CA MET A 188 46.81 -17.21 -49.11
C MET A 188 46.46 -17.94 -50.42
N ASP A 189 45.21 -17.87 -50.85
CA ASP A 189 44.77 -18.42 -52.14
C ASP A 189 45.49 -17.72 -53.31
N LEU A 190 45.52 -16.38 -53.30
CA LEU A 190 46.19 -15.58 -54.33
C LEU A 190 47.70 -15.88 -54.40
N ARG A 191 48.35 -16.06 -53.25
CA ARG A 191 49.76 -16.47 -53.20
C ARG A 191 49.96 -17.81 -53.88
N THR A 192 49.12 -18.79 -53.55
CA THR A 192 49.19 -20.15 -54.11
C THR A 192 48.97 -20.14 -55.62
N GLU A 193 47.98 -19.39 -56.09
CA GLU A 193 47.66 -19.24 -57.52
C GLU A 193 48.82 -18.58 -58.28
N ILE A 194 49.34 -17.45 -57.79
CA ILE A 194 50.50 -16.77 -58.42
C ILE A 194 51.74 -17.65 -58.40
N ASP A 195 52.02 -18.38 -57.32
CA ASP A 195 53.18 -19.27 -57.25
C ASP A 195 53.08 -20.41 -58.25
N ALA A 196 51.88 -20.97 -58.46
CA ALA A 196 51.65 -22.00 -59.46
C ALA A 196 51.84 -21.43 -60.89
N THR A 197 51.17 -20.34 -61.22
CA THR A 197 51.26 -19.71 -62.55
C THR A 197 52.67 -19.22 -62.85
N HIS A 198 53.39 -18.68 -61.87
CA HIS A 198 54.78 -18.24 -62.04
C HIS A 198 55.71 -19.41 -62.36
N ARG A 199 55.56 -20.56 -61.68
CA ARG A 199 56.34 -21.77 -61.98
C ARG A 199 56.04 -22.33 -63.37
N GLU A 200 54.78 -22.34 -63.77
CA GLU A 200 54.36 -22.75 -65.12
C GLU A 200 54.99 -21.83 -66.18
N ALA A 201 54.89 -20.51 -65.99
CA ALA A 201 55.48 -19.53 -66.89
C ALA A 201 57.01 -19.61 -66.97
N ALA A 202 57.68 -19.84 -65.84
CA ALA A 202 59.13 -20.05 -65.80
C ALA A 202 59.55 -21.31 -66.55
N THR A 203 58.77 -22.39 -66.45
CA THR A 203 59.01 -23.64 -67.17
C THR A 203 58.85 -23.44 -68.68
N ALA A 204 57.76 -22.79 -69.10
CA ALA A 204 57.52 -22.48 -70.51
C ALA A 204 58.62 -21.57 -71.10
N ALA A 205 59.05 -20.54 -70.35
CA ALA A 205 60.16 -19.66 -70.78
C ALA A 205 61.45 -20.46 -71.00
N ALA A 206 61.77 -21.41 -70.10
CA ALA A 206 62.93 -22.27 -70.24
C ALA A 206 62.86 -23.19 -71.48
N GLU A 207 61.69 -23.74 -71.80
CA GLU A 207 61.48 -24.55 -73.01
C GLU A 207 61.65 -23.74 -74.31
N LEU A 208 61.28 -22.46 -74.28
CA LEU A 208 61.41 -21.53 -75.41
C LEU A 208 62.80 -20.87 -75.51
N GLY A 209 63.66 -21.03 -74.49
CA GLY A 209 64.95 -20.34 -74.42
C GLY A 209 64.85 -18.85 -74.09
N GLU A 210 63.74 -18.42 -73.50
CA GLU A 210 63.46 -17.04 -73.09
C GLU A 210 63.74 -16.83 -71.60
N PRO A 211 64.02 -15.58 -71.15
CA PRO A 211 64.17 -15.28 -69.74
C PRO A 211 62.86 -15.50 -68.97
N SER A 212 62.94 -16.11 -67.79
CA SER A 212 61.79 -16.32 -66.90
C SER A 212 61.21 -14.98 -66.43
N PRO A 213 59.87 -14.83 -66.40
CA PRO A 213 59.25 -13.61 -65.91
C PRO A 213 59.45 -13.44 -64.40
N ASP A 214 59.59 -12.18 -63.96
CA ASP A 214 59.70 -11.87 -62.54
C ASP A 214 58.40 -12.14 -61.79
N ARG A 215 58.52 -12.65 -60.57
CA ARG A 215 57.37 -12.80 -59.66
C ARG A 215 56.92 -11.43 -59.16
N PRO A 216 55.61 -11.13 -59.12
CA PRO A 216 55.14 -9.81 -58.70
C PRO A 216 55.46 -9.50 -57.23
N ALA A 217 56.29 -8.48 -56.96
CA ALA A 217 56.77 -8.14 -55.61
C ALA A 217 55.68 -7.70 -54.61
N TRP A 218 54.45 -7.42 -55.07
CA TRP A 218 53.33 -7.08 -54.17
C TRP A 218 52.77 -8.32 -53.46
N ILE A 219 52.97 -9.53 -53.99
CA ILE A 219 52.48 -10.76 -53.34
C ILE A 219 53.18 -10.96 -51.98
N ASP A 220 54.49 -10.71 -51.92
CA ASP A 220 55.28 -10.86 -50.69
C ASP A 220 54.89 -9.81 -49.63
N LYS A 221 54.47 -8.61 -50.06
CA LYS A 221 53.98 -7.56 -49.16
C LYS A 221 52.62 -7.91 -48.55
N LEU A 222 51.75 -8.61 -49.29
CA LEU A 222 50.45 -9.05 -48.77
C LEU A 222 50.58 -10.19 -47.79
N THR A 223 51.58 -11.06 -47.96
CA THR A 223 51.79 -12.24 -47.09
C THR A 223 52.66 -11.95 -45.88
N ALA A 224 53.41 -10.84 -45.85
CA ALA A 224 54.24 -10.45 -44.70
C ALA A 224 53.45 -10.18 -43.40
N PHE A 225 52.12 -9.99 -43.50
CA PHE A 225 51.22 -9.85 -42.34
C PHE A 225 50.62 -11.18 -41.87
N ALA A 226 50.91 -12.29 -42.57
CA ALA A 226 50.33 -13.61 -42.33
C ALA A 226 51.26 -14.58 -41.57
N ASP A 227 52.55 -14.22 -41.43
CA ASP A 227 53.58 -14.94 -40.65
C ASP A 227 53.77 -14.31 -39.27
#